data_AF-A0A972VZJ6-F1
#
_entry.id   AF-A0A972VZJ6-F1
#
_cell.length_a   1.000
_cell.length_b   1.000
_cell.length_c   1.000
_cell.angle_alpha   90.00
_cell.angle_beta   90.00
_cell.angle_gamma   90.00
#
_symmetry.space_group_name_H-M   'P 1'
#
loop_
_entity.id
_entity.type
_entity.pdbx_description
1 polymer ?
#
loop_
_entity_poly.entity_id
_entity_poly.type
_entity_poly.pdbx_seq_one_letter_code
_entity_poly.pdbx_strand_id
1 'polypeptide(L)'
;MEFTEEQVTELGLTEDNTTKVSVFFEEQIANTKKEYDGIANANAEKILEGASKKIFSDTGIERQQSEKVGDYITRAWDEHNVSKLTELEQKKTDYDDKIKNFKGSNETKNELLKAKEDNDKLLQKFADYDILKEKADKFEPLFSDFSNMKLDMSFNKTKPNFPQEANKYEVDAKWGEFKNNILSKYNIELVDGEPMAIDKENIHKQVKLKDLVAKDENIVSLLNGRQQSGTGAKPATFVDIQGVPFKVPENASAEVRTAKIKEYLASEGISVTSPNYSQKFAEYNSAILKK
;
A
#
# COMPACT_ATOMS: atom_id res chain seq x y z
N MET A 1 106.80 -45.74 24.79
CA MET A 1 107.12 -44.99 26.02
C MET A 1 108.50 -45.42 26.45
N GLU A 2 109.46 -44.50 26.52
CA GLU A 2 110.83 -44.82 26.92
C GLU A 2 110.99 -44.59 28.43
N PHE A 3 111.56 -45.58 29.13
CA PHE A 3 111.92 -45.45 30.54
C PHE A 3 113.18 -44.60 30.69
N THR A 4 113.23 -43.75 31.71
CA THR A 4 114.45 -43.00 32.02
C THR A 4 115.50 -43.89 32.69
N GLU A 5 116.78 -43.54 32.60
CA GLU A 5 117.89 -44.34 33.18
C GLU A 5 117.74 -44.54 34.71
N GLU A 6 117.17 -43.54 35.41
CA GLU A 6 116.83 -43.65 36.84
C GLU A 6 115.76 -44.73 37.10
N GLN A 7 114.72 -44.80 36.26
CA GLN A 7 113.64 -45.79 36.39
C GLN A 7 114.11 -47.22 36.11
N VAL A 8 115.03 -47.40 35.16
CA VAL A 8 115.63 -48.71 34.86
C VAL A 8 116.44 -49.23 36.04
N THR A 9 117.18 -48.34 36.70
CA THR A 9 118.05 -48.68 37.84
C THR A 9 117.23 -48.96 39.11
N GLU A 10 116.24 -48.13 39.42
CA GLU A 10 115.40 -48.26 40.63
C GLU A 10 114.51 -49.51 40.60
N LEU A 11 114.01 -49.90 39.42
CA LEU A 11 113.17 -51.09 39.24
C LEU A 11 113.98 -52.39 39.00
N GLY A 12 115.32 -52.30 38.97
CA GLY A 12 116.21 -53.45 38.77
C GLY A 12 116.04 -54.14 37.41
N LEU A 13 115.67 -53.38 36.37
CA LEU A 13 115.40 -53.90 35.03
C LEU A 13 116.70 -54.06 34.23
N THR A 14 116.85 -55.18 33.52
CA THR A 14 117.89 -55.36 32.50
C THR A 14 117.45 -54.71 31.19
N GLU A 15 118.40 -54.39 30.30
CA GLU A 15 118.13 -53.75 28.99
C GLU A 15 117.10 -54.53 28.14
N ASP A 16 117.16 -55.87 28.17
CA ASP A 16 116.19 -56.76 27.52
C ASP A 16 114.80 -56.71 28.17
N ASN A 17 114.73 -56.56 29.49
CA ASN A 17 113.47 -56.44 30.22
C ASN A 17 112.83 -55.05 30.02
N THR A 18 113.63 -53.97 29.98
CA THR A 18 113.15 -52.61 29.71
C THR A 18 112.44 -52.54 28.35
N THR A 19 113.04 -53.13 27.31
CA THR A 19 112.45 -53.17 25.96
C THR A 19 111.13 -53.93 25.95
N LYS A 20 111.07 -55.12 26.59
CA LYS A 20 109.85 -55.92 26.68
C LYS A 20 108.73 -55.21 27.44
N VAL A 21 109.07 -54.52 28.52
CA VAL A 21 108.10 -53.76 29.32
C VAL A 21 107.58 -52.55 28.54
N SER A 22 108.44 -51.81 27.82
CA SER A 22 108.01 -50.70 26.95
C SER A 22 107.06 -51.15 25.85
N VAL A 23 107.36 -52.25 25.16
CA VAL A 23 106.48 -52.83 24.13
C VAL A 23 105.14 -53.26 24.75
N PHE A 24 105.17 -53.93 25.90
CA PHE A 24 103.95 -54.31 26.61
C PHE A 24 103.07 -53.10 26.96
N PHE A 25 103.64 -52.01 27.47
CA PHE A 25 102.87 -50.80 27.77
C PHE A 25 102.31 -50.11 26.52
N GLU A 26 103.07 -50.06 25.42
CA GLU A 26 102.57 -49.53 24.15
C GLU A 26 101.40 -50.35 23.60
N GLU A 27 101.50 -51.68 23.65
CA GLU A 27 100.42 -52.60 23.29
C GLU A 27 99.20 -52.40 24.18
N GLN A 28 99.38 -52.28 25.50
CA GLN A 28 98.27 -52.01 26.43
C GLN A 28 97.59 -50.67 26.14
N ILE A 29 98.36 -49.59 25.93
CA ILE A 29 97.80 -48.28 25.58
C ILE A 29 97.04 -48.34 24.25
N ALA A 30 97.58 -49.02 23.25
CA ALA A 30 96.93 -49.20 21.95
C ALA A 30 95.63 -50.01 22.07
N ASN A 31 95.65 -51.09 22.85
CA ASN A 31 94.47 -51.91 23.14
C ASN A 31 93.40 -51.11 23.88
N THR A 32 93.77 -50.39 24.94
CA THR A 32 92.85 -49.53 25.69
C THR A 32 92.25 -48.44 24.82
N LYS A 33 93.04 -47.76 23.96
CA LYS A 33 92.50 -46.77 23.01
C LYS A 33 91.48 -47.39 22.06
N LYS A 34 91.80 -48.57 21.50
CA LYS A 34 90.89 -49.30 20.61
C LYS A 34 89.59 -49.71 21.31
N GLU A 35 89.66 -50.12 22.58
CA GLU A 35 88.47 -50.41 23.40
C GLU A 35 87.62 -49.15 23.64
N TYR A 36 88.24 -48.03 23.99
CA TYR A 36 87.54 -46.75 24.16
C TYR A 36 86.90 -46.26 22.86
N ASP A 37 87.61 -46.34 21.74
CA ASP A 37 87.07 -45.98 20.41
C ASP A 37 85.89 -46.90 20.03
N GLY A 38 85.98 -48.19 20.37
CA GLY A 38 84.87 -49.14 20.22
C GLY A 38 83.64 -48.76 21.04
N ILE A 39 83.83 -48.39 22.32
CA ILE A 39 82.74 -47.95 23.20
C ILE A 39 82.16 -46.61 22.71
N ALA A 40 83.00 -45.67 22.28
CA ALA A 40 82.58 -44.39 21.75
C ALA A 40 81.72 -44.57 20.48
N ASN A 41 82.14 -45.44 19.56
CA ASN A 41 81.38 -45.77 18.37
C ASN A 41 80.04 -46.44 18.71
N ALA A 42 80.04 -47.43 19.62
CA ALA A 42 78.81 -48.10 20.06
C ALA A 42 77.82 -47.12 20.72
N ASN A 43 78.32 -46.15 21.51
CA ASN A 43 77.49 -45.11 22.10
C ASN A 43 76.96 -44.13 21.05
N ALA A 44 77.78 -43.73 20.08
CA ALA A 44 77.36 -42.88 18.97
C ALA A 44 76.27 -43.56 18.13
N GLU A 45 76.41 -44.85 17.83
CA GLU A 45 75.39 -45.62 17.12
C GLU A 45 74.06 -45.69 17.89
N LYS A 46 74.09 -45.90 19.20
CA LYS A 46 72.88 -45.88 20.05
C LYS A 46 72.20 -44.52 20.07
N ILE A 47 72.97 -43.43 20.13
CA ILE A 47 72.45 -42.06 20.09
C ILE A 47 71.78 -41.81 18.74
N LEU A 48 72.44 -42.19 17.64
CA LEU A 48 71.91 -42.06 16.29
C LEU A 48 70.66 -42.91 16.08
N GLU A 49 70.62 -44.14 16.58
CA GLU A 49 69.44 -45.01 16.51
C GLU A 49 68.27 -44.43 17.31
N GLY A 50 68.53 -43.93 18.52
CA GLY A 50 67.53 -43.26 19.36
C GLY A 50 66.97 -42.01 18.68
N ALA A 51 67.83 -41.17 18.10
CA ALA A 51 67.43 -40.01 17.33
C ALA A 51 66.60 -40.41 16.10
N SER A 52 67.04 -41.42 15.34
CA SER A 52 66.31 -41.95 14.18
C SER A 52 64.90 -42.41 14.52
N LYS A 53 64.73 -43.14 15.64
CA LYS A 53 63.41 -43.59 16.14
C LYS A 53 62.53 -42.41 16.54
N LYS A 54 63.10 -41.41 17.20
CA LYS A 54 62.38 -40.20 17.61
C LYS A 54 61.90 -39.41 16.39
N ILE A 55 62.76 -39.21 15.39
CA ILE A 55 62.39 -38.55 14.13
C ILE A 55 61.27 -39.29 13.42
N PHE A 56 61.35 -40.62 13.32
CA PHE A 56 60.27 -41.39 12.70
C PHE A 56 58.95 -41.23 13.48
N SER A 57 59.00 -41.28 14.82
CA SER A 57 57.82 -41.08 15.65
C SER A 57 57.21 -39.68 15.48
N ASP A 58 58.03 -38.66 15.30
CA ASP A 58 57.57 -37.27 15.24
C ASP A 58 57.15 -36.85 13.82
N THR A 59 57.79 -37.41 12.78
CA THR A 59 57.58 -37.02 11.37
C THR A 59 56.81 -38.05 10.54
N GLY A 60 56.84 -39.33 10.92
CA GLY A 60 56.29 -40.45 10.15
C GLY A 60 57.08 -40.81 8.89
N ILE A 61 58.25 -40.20 8.64
CA ILE A 61 59.02 -40.37 7.41
C ILE A 61 60.03 -41.51 7.59
N GLU A 62 59.97 -42.53 6.74
CA GLU A 62 60.91 -43.66 6.82
C GLU A 62 62.30 -43.31 6.28
N ARG A 63 63.32 -43.94 6.86
CA ARG A 63 64.70 -43.86 6.39
C ARG A 63 64.86 -44.70 5.12
N GLN A 64 65.51 -44.14 4.11
CA GLN A 64 65.77 -44.86 2.87
C GLN A 64 66.90 -45.88 3.05
N GLN A 65 66.84 -46.97 2.30
CA GLN A 65 67.90 -47.97 2.29
C GLN A 65 69.21 -47.32 1.79
N SER A 66 70.29 -47.46 2.57
CA SER A 66 71.62 -46.85 2.35
C SER A 66 71.79 -45.37 2.74
N GLU A 67 70.77 -44.70 3.26
CA GLU A 67 70.87 -43.30 3.73
C GLU A 67 71.65 -43.22 5.06
N LYS A 68 72.57 -42.28 5.28
CA LYS A 68 73.21 -42.14 6.61
C LYS A 68 72.20 -41.57 7.62
N VAL A 69 72.31 -41.96 8.89
CA VAL A 69 71.34 -41.56 9.93
C VAL A 69 71.30 -40.04 10.12
N GLY A 70 72.45 -39.36 10.04
CA GLY A 70 72.49 -37.89 10.10
C GLY A 70 71.73 -37.23 8.95
N ASP A 71 71.97 -37.69 7.71
CA ASP A 71 71.29 -37.17 6.51
C ASP A 71 69.78 -37.41 6.57
N TYR A 72 69.37 -38.60 7.05
CA TYR A 72 67.97 -38.95 7.29
C TYR A 72 67.29 -38.01 8.30
N ILE A 73 67.94 -37.75 9.44
CA ILE A 73 67.38 -36.87 10.48
C ILE A 73 67.10 -35.48 9.91
N THR A 74 68.05 -34.92 9.15
CA THR A 74 67.89 -33.61 8.52
C THR A 74 66.78 -33.63 7.48
N ARG A 75 66.80 -34.59 6.55
CA ARG A 75 65.79 -34.69 5.49
C ARG A 75 64.38 -34.85 6.04
N ALA A 76 64.16 -35.76 6.98
CA ALA A 76 62.85 -36.01 7.56
C ALA A 76 62.32 -34.78 8.32
N TRP A 77 63.18 -34.05 9.03
CA TRP A 77 62.79 -32.79 9.66
C TRP A 77 62.42 -31.72 8.64
N ASP A 78 63.22 -31.56 7.59
CA ASP A 78 62.99 -30.56 6.55
C ASP A 78 61.68 -30.85 5.80
N GLU A 79 61.46 -32.10 5.38
CA GLU A 79 60.23 -32.54 4.72
C GLU A 79 58.99 -32.33 5.61
N HIS A 80 59.07 -32.71 6.90
CA HIS A 80 57.97 -32.51 7.84
C HIS A 80 57.65 -31.02 8.03
N ASN A 81 58.67 -30.18 8.21
CA ASN A 81 58.49 -28.75 8.42
C ASN A 81 57.95 -28.06 7.17
N VAL A 82 58.41 -28.44 5.98
CA VAL A 82 57.90 -27.95 4.69
C VAL A 82 56.43 -28.34 4.49
N SER A 83 56.08 -29.59 4.82
CA SER A 83 54.69 -30.07 4.78
C SER A 83 53.78 -29.24 5.69
N LYS A 84 54.21 -28.99 6.95
CA LYS A 84 53.45 -28.18 7.90
C LYS A 84 53.33 -26.72 7.48
N LEU A 85 54.36 -26.15 6.87
CA LEU A 85 54.32 -24.80 6.32
C LEU A 85 53.32 -24.71 5.17
N THR A 86 53.29 -25.72 4.29
CA THR A 86 52.34 -25.80 3.17
C THR A 86 50.89 -25.96 3.68
N GLU A 87 50.64 -26.82 4.67
CA GLU A 87 49.32 -26.96 5.30
C GLU A 87 48.84 -25.63 5.93
N LEU A 88 49.75 -24.88 6.55
CA LEU A 88 49.46 -23.59 7.16
C LEU A 88 49.09 -22.55 6.09
N GLU A 89 49.87 -22.48 5.01
CA GLU A 89 49.59 -21.59 3.88
C GLU A 89 48.24 -21.91 3.23
N GLN A 90 47.94 -23.20 2.98
CA GLN A 90 46.64 -23.62 2.46
C GLN A 90 45.50 -23.20 3.39
N LYS A 91 45.61 -23.46 4.70
CA LYS A 91 44.60 -23.03 5.67
C LYS A 91 44.43 -21.52 5.68
N LYS A 92 45.53 -20.77 5.59
CA LYS A 92 45.48 -19.31 5.54
C LYS A 92 44.73 -18.84 4.29
N THR A 93 45.04 -19.40 3.12
CA THR A 93 44.30 -19.11 1.88
C THR A 93 42.83 -19.48 2.00
N ASP A 94 42.50 -20.67 2.52
CA ASP A 94 41.11 -21.10 2.73
C ASP A 94 40.35 -20.15 3.66
N TYR A 95 40.98 -19.67 4.74
CA TYR A 95 40.37 -18.69 5.63
C TYR A 95 40.24 -17.32 4.98
N ASP A 96 41.25 -16.84 4.26
CA ASP A 96 41.20 -15.58 3.53
C ASP A 96 40.11 -15.61 2.45
N ASP A 97 39.93 -16.73 1.75
CA ASP A 97 38.87 -16.93 0.78
C ASP A 97 37.50 -17.05 1.45
N LYS A 98 37.40 -17.76 2.58
CA LYS A 98 36.18 -17.78 3.39
C LYS A 98 35.80 -16.38 3.85
N ILE A 99 36.75 -15.57 4.32
CA ILE A 99 36.53 -14.20 4.77
C ILE A 99 36.16 -13.28 3.61
N LYS A 100 36.87 -13.36 2.47
CA LYS A 100 36.54 -12.56 1.27
C LYS A 100 35.18 -12.92 0.68
N ASN A 101 34.83 -14.20 0.69
CA ASN A 101 33.54 -14.71 0.22
C ASN A 101 32.47 -14.67 1.32
N PHE A 102 32.81 -14.26 2.54
CA PHE A 102 31.88 -14.03 3.64
C PHE A 102 31.08 -12.76 3.37
N LYS A 103 30.12 -12.87 2.48
CA LYS A 103 29.03 -11.91 2.33
C LYS A 103 28.00 -12.31 3.37
N GLY A 104 28.04 -11.72 4.57
CA GLY A 104 26.99 -11.91 5.58
C GLY A 104 25.63 -11.89 4.87
N SER A 105 24.91 -13.02 4.94
CA SER A 105 24.17 -13.59 3.80
C SER A 105 23.55 -12.54 2.87
N ASN A 106 23.92 -12.57 1.59
CA ASN A 106 23.30 -11.71 0.58
C ASN A 106 21.78 -11.85 0.59
N GLU A 107 21.29 -13.03 1.00
CA GLU A 107 19.91 -13.35 1.30
C GLU A 107 19.31 -12.38 2.32
N THR A 108 19.90 -12.19 3.52
CA THR A 108 19.41 -11.22 4.51
C THR A 108 19.41 -9.79 3.98
N LYS A 109 20.42 -9.39 3.19
CA LYS A 109 20.46 -8.05 2.59
C LYS A 109 19.35 -7.85 1.55
N ASN A 110 19.08 -8.86 0.74
CA ASN A 110 18.00 -8.85 -0.25
C ASN A 110 16.62 -8.89 0.41
N GLU A 111 16.45 -9.66 1.48
CA GLU A 111 15.23 -9.67 2.30
C GLU A 111 14.97 -8.33 2.96
N LEU A 112 16.01 -7.68 3.50
CA LEU A 112 15.90 -6.34 4.07
C LEU A 112 15.51 -5.30 3.01
N LEU A 113 16.08 -5.37 1.80
CA LEU A 113 15.70 -4.50 0.70
C LEU A 113 14.24 -4.71 0.27
N LYS A 114 13.82 -5.97 0.11
CA LYS A 114 12.41 -6.30 -0.18
C LYS A 114 11.46 -5.78 0.90
N ALA A 115 11.80 -5.99 2.17
CA ALA A 115 10.97 -5.52 3.29
C ALA A 115 10.84 -3.98 3.31
N LYS A 116 11.90 -3.25 2.94
CA LYS A 116 11.84 -1.79 2.79
C LYS A 116 10.95 -1.36 1.62
N GLU A 117 11.13 -1.97 0.45
CA GLU A 117 10.28 -1.67 -0.72
C GLU A 117 8.80 -1.96 -0.46
N ASP A 118 8.50 -3.06 0.23
CA ASP A 118 7.12 -3.42 0.59
C ASP A 118 6.53 -2.45 1.62
N ASN A 119 7.33 -2.00 2.59
CA ASN A 119 6.91 -0.99 3.55
C ASN A 119 6.60 0.36 2.87
N ASP A 120 7.45 0.80 1.93
CA ASP A 120 7.22 2.05 1.19
C ASP A 120 5.94 1.97 0.34
N LYS A 121 5.68 0.84 -0.32
CA LYS A 121 4.41 0.60 -1.05
C LYS A 121 3.20 0.63 -0.14
N LEU A 122 3.31 0.08 1.08
CA LEU A 122 2.21 0.10 2.06
C LEU A 122 1.92 1.51 2.55
N LEU A 123 2.95 2.31 2.84
CA LEU A 123 2.81 3.71 3.22
C LEU A 123 2.16 4.53 2.10
N GLN A 124 2.55 4.30 0.84
CA GLN A 124 1.93 4.97 -0.31
C GLN A 124 0.44 4.62 -0.42
N LYS A 125 0.08 3.33 -0.34
CA LYS A 125 -1.33 2.90 -0.35
C LYS A 125 -2.14 3.49 0.80
N PHE A 126 -1.54 3.61 1.99
CA PHE A 126 -2.20 4.19 3.14
C PHE A 126 -2.47 5.69 2.95
N ALA A 127 -1.48 6.43 2.43
CA ALA A 127 -1.65 7.84 2.07
C ALA A 127 -2.74 8.04 1.00
N ASP A 128 -2.77 7.19 -0.03
CA ASP A 128 -3.82 7.22 -1.05
C ASP A 128 -5.21 6.94 -0.46
N TYR A 129 -5.29 5.99 0.48
CA TYR A 129 -6.54 5.68 1.18
C TYR A 129 -7.07 6.86 1.99
N ASP A 130 -6.23 7.54 2.77
CA ASP A 130 -6.65 8.71 3.56
C ASP A 130 -7.17 9.83 2.67
N ILE A 131 -6.51 10.09 1.54
CA ILE A 131 -6.95 11.09 0.55
C ILE A 131 -8.29 10.70 -0.08
N LEU A 132 -8.45 9.43 -0.44
CA LEU A 132 -9.70 8.93 -1.02
C LEU A 132 -10.85 8.97 0.00
N LYS A 133 -10.57 8.61 1.26
CA LYS A 133 -11.53 8.68 2.35
C LYS A 133 -11.96 10.12 2.62
N GLU A 134 -11.02 11.06 2.70
CA GLU A 134 -11.36 12.48 2.89
C GLU A 134 -12.22 13.02 1.73
N LYS A 135 -11.92 12.63 0.49
CA LYS A 135 -12.73 12.99 -0.68
C LYS A 135 -14.13 12.37 -0.62
N ALA A 136 -14.24 11.10 -0.22
CA ALA A 136 -15.51 10.40 -0.09
C ALA A 136 -16.38 10.99 1.02
N ASP A 137 -15.78 11.26 2.19
CA ASP A 137 -16.44 11.87 3.35
C ASP A 137 -16.99 13.27 3.01
N LYS A 138 -16.33 14.01 2.13
CA LYS A 138 -16.81 15.31 1.61
C LYS A 138 -17.83 15.18 0.48
N PHE A 139 -17.82 14.09 -0.27
CA PHE A 139 -18.67 13.92 -1.45
C PHE A 139 -20.13 13.66 -1.07
N GLU A 140 -20.37 12.79 -0.10
CA GLU A 140 -21.72 12.43 0.33
C GLU A 140 -22.57 13.64 0.79
N PRO A 141 -22.08 14.54 1.67
CA PRO A 141 -22.84 15.72 2.06
C PRO A 141 -23.02 16.69 0.89
N LEU A 142 -21.99 16.90 0.05
CA LEU A 142 -22.10 17.78 -1.12
C LEU A 142 -23.12 17.27 -2.14
N PHE A 143 -23.19 15.95 -2.36
CA PHE A 143 -24.15 15.35 -3.25
C PHE A 143 -25.58 15.45 -2.70
N SER A 144 -25.76 15.20 -1.41
CA SER A 144 -27.03 15.39 -0.72
C SER A 144 -27.51 16.85 -0.81
N ASP A 145 -26.63 17.81 -0.50
CA ASP A 145 -26.92 19.25 -0.58
C ASP A 145 -27.27 19.68 -2.01
N PHE A 146 -26.50 19.22 -3.00
CA PHE A 146 -26.76 19.50 -4.40
C PHE A 146 -28.10 18.92 -4.86
N SER A 147 -28.42 17.69 -4.45
CA SER A 147 -29.70 17.04 -4.74
C SER A 147 -30.87 17.81 -4.12
N ASN A 148 -30.76 18.20 -2.85
CA ASN A 148 -31.78 19.01 -2.17
C ASN A 148 -31.97 20.37 -2.85
N MET A 149 -30.88 21.04 -3.21
CA MET A 149 -30.92 22.32 -3.92
C MET A 149 -31.58 22.20 -5.30
N LYS A 150 -31.31 21.10 -6.03
CA LYS A 150 -31.96 20.78 -7.30
C LYS A 150 -33.46 20.59 -7.14
N LEU A 151 -33.89 19.85 -6.11
CA LEU A 151 -35.30 19.64 -5.78
C LEU A 151 -35.98 20.96 -5.41
N ASP A 152 -35.37 21.74 -4.53
CA ASP A 152 -35.94 23.02 -4.09
C ASP A 152 -36.06 24.01 -5.23
N MET A 153 -35.05 24.14 -6.09
CA MET A 153 -35.13 24.98 -7.28
C MET A 153 -36.25 24.51 -8.22
N SER A 154 -36.38 23.19 -8.40
CA SER A 154 -37.40 22.60 -9.28
C SER A 154 -38.82 22.90 -8.79
N PHE A 155 -39.09 22.67 -7.51
CA PHE A 155 -40.40 22.96 -6.93
C PHE A 155 -40.66 24.47 -6.83
N ASN A 156 -39.67 25.29 -6.52
CA ASN A 156 -39.86 26.75 -6.46
C ASN A 156 -40.18 27.35 -7.84
N LYS A 157 -39.55 26.85 -8.92
CA LYS A 157 -39.89 27.25 -10.30
C LYS A 157 -41.32 26.88 -10.69
N THR A 158 -41.87 25.79 -10.15
CA THR A 158 -43.23 25.32 -10.48
C THR A 158 -44.29 25.73 -9.47
N LYS A 159 -43.90 26.36 -8.35
CA LYS A 159 -44.85 26.80 -7.31
C LYS A 159 -45.76 27.87 -7.90
N PRO A 160 -47.09 27.69 -7.87
CA PRO A 160 -48.02 28.71 -8.31
C PRO A 160 -47.92 29.96 -7.44
N ASN A 161 -48.23 31.13 -8.02
CA ASN A 161 -48.39 32.35 -7.23
C ASN A 161 -49.77 32.34 -6.57
N PHE A 162 -49.81 32.08 -5.25
CA PHE A 162 -51.08 31.99 -4.51
C PHE A 162 -51.63 33.39 -4.17
N PRO A 163 -52.97 33.57 -4.17
CA PRO A 163 -53.60 34.83 -3.76
C PRO A 163 -53.25 35.22 -2.32
N GLN A 164 -53.20 36.52 -2.01
CA GLN A 164 -52.91 36.98 -0.63
C GLN A 164 -53.99 36.58 0.38
N GLU A 165 -55.20 36.32 -0.12
CA GLU A 165 -56.35 35.87 0.66
C GLU A 165 -56.26 34.39 1.07
N ALA A 166 -55.38 33.61 0.44
CA ALA A 166 -55.15 32.22 0.81
C ALA A 166 -54.36 32.13 2.12
N ASN A 167 -54.79 31.25 3.03
CA ASN A 167 -54.12 31.09 4.31
C ASN A 167 -52.71 30.51 4.09
N LYS A 168 -51.67 31.29 4.44
CA LYS A 168 -50.27 30.89 4.29
C LYS A 168 -49.97 29.50 4.88
N TYR A 169 -50.52 29.20 6.06
CA TYR A 169 -50.29 27.90 6.70
C TYR A 169 -50.93 26.74 5.92
N GLU A 170 -52.10 26.96 5.33
CA GLU A 170 -52.78 25.97 4.51
C GLU A 170 -52.05 25.75 3.18
N VAL A 171 -51.58 26.84 2.57
CA VAL A 171 -50.76 26.81 1.35
C VAL A 171 -49.46 26.04 1.59
N ASP A 172 -48.75 26.34 2.67
CA ASP A 172 -47.48 25.69 2.97
C ASP A 172 -47.68 24.20 3.31
N ALA A 173 -48.76 23.85 4.04
CA ALA A 173 -49.10 22.46 4.35
C ALA A 173 -49.45 21.65 3.08
N LYS A 174 -50.38 22.13 2.25
CA LYS A 174 -50.79 21.45 1.02
C LYS A 174 -49.65 21.40 -0.01
N TRP A 175 -48.82 22.44 -0.08
CA TRP A 175 -47.61 22.42 -0.92
C TRP A 175 -46.59 21.38 -0.44
N GLY A 176 -46.40 21.26 0.88
CA GLY A 176 -45.57 20.22 1.47
C GLY A 176 -46.09 18.81 1.18
N GLU A 177 -47.41 18.61 1.30
CA GLU A 177 -48.05 17.33 0.97
C GLU A 177 -47.88 16.96 -0.51
N PHE A 178 -48.09 17.92 -1.41
CA PHE A 178 -47.84 17.75 -2.84
C PHE A 178 -46.37 17.35 -3.11
N LYS A 179 -45.39 18.07 -2.54
CA LYS A 179 -43.97 17.74 -2.68
C LYS A 179 -43.70 16.29 -2.27
N ASN A 180 -44.19 15.89 -1.10
CA ASN A 180 -43.97 14.53 -0.57
C ASN A 180 -44.61 13.46 -1.45
N ASN A 181 -45.84 13.69 -1.92
CA ASN A 181 -46.54 12.76 -2.81
C ASN A 181 -45.81 12.60 -4.14
N ILE A 182 -45.32 13.69 -4.74
CA ILE A 182 -44.53 13.62 -5.98
C ILE A 182 -43.20 12.92 -5.74
N LEU A 183 -42.44 13.29 -4.70
CA LEU A 183 -41.16 12.67 -4.37
C LEU A 183 -41.29 11.18 -4.02
N SER A 184 -42.46 10.71 -3.59
CA SER A 184 -42.71 9.29 -3.37
C SER A 184 -42.74 8.50 -4.68
N LYS A 185 -43.34 9.07 -5.74
CA LYS A 185 -43.63 8.39 -7.02
C LYS A 185 -42.64 8.71 -8.15
N TYR A 186 -42.01 9.88 -8.10
CA TYR A 186 -41.17 10.41 -9.18
C TYR A 186 -39.80 10.85 -8.68
N ASN A 187 -38.80 10.72 -9.54
CA ASN A 187 -37.51 11.41 -9.43
C ASN A 187 -37.60 12.73 -10.19
N ILE A 188 -37.12 13.82 -9.61
CA ILE A 188 -37.18 15.14 -10.23
C ILE A 188 -35.84 15.48 -10.88
N GLU A 189 -35.87 15.76 -12.17
CA GLU A 189 -34.71 16.19 -12.93
C GLU A 189 -34.95 17.51 -13.65
N LEU A 190 -33.86 18.22 -13.96
CA LEU A 190 -33.90 19.41 -14.79
C LEU A 190 -33.44 18.98 -16.19
N VAL A 191 -34.37 18.88 -17.12
CA VAL A 191 -34.09 18.60 -18.53
C VAL A 191 -34.26 19.91 -19.27
N ASP A 192 -33.21 20.37 -19.94
CA ASP A 192 -33.19 21.65 -20.67
C ASP A 192 -33.62 22.87 -19.84
N GLY A 193 -33.37 22.83 -18.53
CA GLY A 193 -33.73 23.90 -17.59
C GLY A 193 -35.18 23.88 -17.08
N GLU A 194 -36.01 22.95 -17.57
CA GLU A 194 -37.38 22.70 -17.11
C GLU A 194 -37.45 21.54 -16.10
N PRO A 195 -38.19 21.69 -14.98
CA PRO A 195 -38.41 20.60 -14.03
C PRO A 195 -39.30 19.49 -14.61
N MET A 196 -38.73 18.30 -14.74
CA MET A 196 -39.38 17.07 -15.19
C MET A 196 -39.49 16.07 -14.03
N ALA A 197 -40.66 15.44 -13.92
CA ALA A 197 -40.92 14.32 -13.03
C ALA A 197 -40.82 13.01 -13.81
N ILE A 198 -39.85 12.18 -13.45
CA ILE A 198 -39.56 10.88 -14.07
C ILE A 198 -40.07 9.80 -13.13
N ASP A 199 -40.95 8.92 -13.61
CA ASP A 199 -41.51 7.84 -12.80
C ASP A 199 -40.41 6.90 -12.29
N LYS A 200 -40.42 6.58 -10.99
CA LYS A 200 -39.41 5.69 -10.38
C LYS A 200 -39.48 4.26 -10.89
N GLU A 201 -40.66 3.80 -11.31
CA GLU A 201 -40.87 2.45 -11.85
C GLU A 201 -40.61 2.40 -13.36
N ASN A 202 -40.68 3.54 -14.06
CA ASN A 202 -40.47 3.60 -15.51
C ASN A 202 -39.83 4.92 -15.95
N ILE A 203 -38.54 4.88 -16.22
CA ILE A 203 -37.70 6.04 -16.61
C ILE A 203 -38.20 6.74 -17.89
N HIS A 204 -38.96 6.06 -18.74
CA HIS A 204 -39.53 6.64 -19.97
C HIS A 204 -40.85 7.39 -19.75
N LYS A 205 -41.51 7.21 -18.60
CA LYS A 205 -42.69 7.99 -18.21
C LYS A 205 -42.24 9.28 -17.56
N GLN A 206 -42.15 10.33 -18.37
CA GLN A 206 -41.72 11.65 -17.94
C GLN A 206 -42.87 12.64 -18.12
N VAL A 207 -43.15 13.42 -17.08
CA VAL A 207 -44.21 14.44 -17.08
C VAL A 207 -43.61 15.76 -16.58
N LYS A 208 -44.00 16.89 -17.16
CA LYS A 208 -43.56 18.20 -16.65
C LYS A 208 -44.11 18.38 -15.24
N LEU A 209 -43.26 18.81 -14.31
CA LEU A 209 -43.67 19.00 -12.92
C LEU A 209 -44.81 20.04 -12.81
N LYS A 210 -44.82 21.05 -13.69
CA LYS A 210 -45.90 22.04 -13.81
C LYS A 210 -47.26 21.42 -14.14
N ASP A 211 -47.29 20.38 -14.97
CA ASP A 211 -48.54 19.72 -15.36
C ASP A 211 -49.11 18.89 -14.21
N LEU A 212 -48.24 18.33 -13.36
CA LEU A 212 -48.65 17.64 -12.13
C LEU A 212 -49.23 18.61 -11.12
N VAL A 213 -48.63 19.81 -10.98
CA VAL A 213 -49.18 20.89 -10.15
C VAL A 213 -50.57 21.31 -10.62
N ALA A 214 -50.78 21.43 -11.94
CA ALA A 214 -52.07 21.82 -12.52
C ALA A 214 -53.16 20.74 -12.39
N LYS A 215 -52.77 19.47 -12.24
CA LYS A 215 -53.70 18.33 -12.04
C LYS A 215 -54.04 18.09 -10.57
N ASP A 216 -53.31 18.68 -9.64
CA ASP A 216 -53.54 18.49 -8.21
C ASP A 216 -54.72 19.35 -7.72
N GLU A 217 -55.84 18.70 -7.39
CA GLU A 217 -57.08 19.37 -6.98
C GLU A 217 -56.90 20.19 -5.69
N ASN A 218 -56.04 19.76 -4.77
CA ASN A 218 -55.78 20.45 -3.51
C ASN A 218 -55.03 21.77 -3.75
N ILE A 219 -54.03 21.75 -4.63
CA ILE A 219 -53.30 22.95 -5.07
C ILE A 219 -54.21 23.90 -5.84
N VAL A 220 -54.97 23.38 -6.81
CA VAL A 220 -55.86 24.17 -7.65
C VAL A 220 -56.96 24.82 -6.80
N SER A 221 -57.46 24.14 -5.77
CA SER A 221 -58.45 24.70 -4.84
C SER A 221 -57.95 25.98 -4.13
N LEU A 222 -56.66 26.03 -3.79
CA LEU A 222 -56.04 27.17 -3.10
C LEU A 222 -55.90 28.41 -4.01
N LEU A 223 -55.80 28.20 -5.32
CA LEU A 223 -55.73 29.30 -6.30
C LEU A 223 -57.04 30.09 -6.39
N ASN A 224 -58.16 29.51 -5.95
CA ASN A 224 -59.45 30.19 -5.94
C ASN A 224 -59.61 31.16 -4.75
N GLY A 225 -58.62 31.23 -3.84
CA GLY A 225 -58.66 32.06 -2.65
C GLY A 225 -59.68 31.59 -1.61
N ARG A 226 -59.75 32.31 -0.48
CA ARG A 226 -60.69 31.97 0.59
C ARG A 226 -62.12 32.33 0.16
N GLN A 227 -62.91 31.35 -0.24
CA GLN A 227 -64.35 31.53 -0.46
C GLN A 227 -65.06 31.65 0.89
N GLN A 228 -64.97 32.82 1.51
CA GLN A 228 -65.71 33.13 2.73
C GLN A 228 -67.14 33.51 2.34
N SER A 229 -67.98 32.50 2.09
CA SER A 229 -69.43 32.70 1.98
C SER A 229 -69.95 33.09 3.35
N GLY A 230 -70.30 34.37 3.54
CA GLY A 230 -71.07 34.80 4.71
C GLY A 230 -72.37 34.00 4.81
N THR A 231 -72.91 33.86 6.03
CA THR A 231 -74.12 33.10 6.40
C THR A 231 -75.42 33.67 5.80
N GLY A 232 -75.44 33.88 4.49
CA GLY A 232 -76.53 34.46 3.69
C GLY A 232 -76.25 34.51 2.18
N ALA A 233 -75.08 34.08 1.70
CA ALA A 233 -74.79 34.02 0.27
C ALA A 233 -75.38 32.75 -0.36
N LYS A 234 -76.32 32.91 -1.31
CA LYS A 234 -76.77 31.79 -2.16
C LYS A 234 -75.55 31.21 -2.89
N PRO A 235 -75.39 29.88 -2.97
CA PRO A 235 -74.28 29.27 -3.68
C PRO A 235 -74.25 29.79 -5.12
N ALA A 236 -73.10 30.27 -5.57
CA ALA A 236 -72.93 30.73 -6.94
C ALA A 236 -73.05 29.52 -7.87
N THR A 237 -74.19 29.37 -8.54
CA THR A 237 -74.34 28.43 -9.65
C THR A 237 -73.49 28.95 -10.82
N PHE A 238 -72.53 28.13 -11.24
CA PHE A 238 -71.72 28.37 -12.43
C PHE A 238 -72.30 27.58 -13.60
N VAL A 239 -72.31 28.20 -14.79
CA VAL A 239 -72.87 27.62 -16.00
C VAL A 239 -71.78 27.53 -17.06
N ASP A 240 -71.74 26.40 -17.78
CA ASP A 240 -70.92 26.22 -18.97
C ASP A 240 -71.59 26.90 -20.16
N ILE A 241 -70.85 27.72 -20.92
CA ILE A 241 -71.37 28.46 -22.07
C ILE A 241 -70.66 27.97 -23.33
N GLN A 242 -71.43 27.63 -24.36
CA GLN A 242 -70.88 27.20 -25.63
C GLN A 242 -69.99 28.32 -26.24
N GLY A 243 -68.73 28.01 -26.50
CA GLY A 243 -67.74 28.96 -27.03
C GLY A 243 -66.93 29.72 -25.96
N VAL A 244 -67.14 29.45 -24.66
CA VAL A 244 -66.36 30.04 -23.57
C VAL A 244 -65.62 28.94 -22.81
N PRO A 245 -64.28 28.91 -22.80
CA PRO A 245 -63.49 27.83 -22.21
C PRO A 245 -63.36 27.90 -20.68
N PHE A 246 -64.18 28.73 -20.01
CA PHE A 246 -64.18 28.89 -18.56
C PHE A 246 -65.61 29.04 -18.01
N LYS A 247 -65.80 28.64 -16.75
CA LYS A 247 -67.10 28.67 -16.08
C LYS A 247 -67.50 30.09 -15.68
N VAL A 248 -68.76 30.47 -15.95
CA VAL A 248 -69.30 31.81 -15.65
C VAL A 248 -70.48 31.71 -14.69
N PRO A 249 -70.55 32.55 -13.62
CA PRO A 249 -71.72 32.59 -12.74
C PRO A 249 -73.03 32.84 -13.51
N GLU A 250 -74.12 32.20 -13.10
CA GLU A 250 -75.44 32.27 -13.75
C GLU A 250 -75.99 33.70 -13.80
N ASN A 251 -75.69 34.52 -12.79
CA ASN A 251 -76.07 35.93 -12.68
C ASN A 251 -74.86 36.88 -12.60
N ALA A 252 -73.81 36.63 -13.40
CA ALA A 252 -72.60 37.46 -13.38
C ALA A 252 -72.88 38.93 -13.79
N SER A 253 -72.52 39.90 -12.94
CA SER A 253 -72.52 41.32 -13.28
C SER A 253 -71.51 41.62 -14.40
N ALA A 254 -71.63 42.78 -15.06
CA ALA A 254 -70.72 43.18 -16.12
C ALA A 254 -69.24 43.21 -15.67
N GLU A 255 -69.00 43.56 -14.42
CA GLU A 255 -67.68 43.58 -13.78
C GLU A 255 -67.11 42.16 -13.62
N VAL A 256 -67.92 41.23 -13.13
CA VAL A 256 -67.52 39.82 -12.91
C VAL A 256 -67.22 39.12 -14.23
N ARG A 257 -68.02 39.37 -15.28
CA ARG A 257 -67.76 38.84 -16.63
C ARG A 257 -66.43 39.36 -17.18
N THR A 258 -66.21 40.67 -17.07
CA THR A 258 -64.99 41.33 -17.54
C THR A 258 -63.75 40.80 -16.83
N ALA A 259 -63.83 40.60 -15.51
CA ALA A 259 -62.74 40.04 -14.72
C ALA A 259 -62.39 38.62 -15.17
N LYS A 260 -63.39 37.75 -15.37
CA LYS A 260 -63.17 36.36 -15.80
C LYS A 260 -62.56 36.25 -17.20
N ILE A 261 -63.00 37.10 -18.14
CA ILE A 261 -62.41 37.15 -19.49
C ILE A 261 -60.95 37.63 -19.41
N LYS A 262 -60.66 38.65 -18.58
CA LYS A 262 -59.29 39.18 -18.38
C LYS A 262 -58.36 38.13 -17.77
N GLU A 263 -58.81 37.44 -16.72
CA GLU A 263 -58.09 36.34 -16.08
C GLU A 263 -57.76 35.24 -17.10
N TYR A 264 -58.73 34.83 -17.91
CA TYR A 264 -58.52 33.81 -18.93
C TYR A 264 -57.54 34.25 -20.02
N LEU A 265 -57.69 35.46 -20.56
CA LEU A 265 -56.78 35.98 -21.58
C LEU A 265 -55.35 36.15 -21.05
N ALA A 266 -55.18 36.57 -19.80
CA ALA A 266 -53.88 36.64 -19.15
C ALA A 266 -53.26 35.25 -18.95
N SER A 267 -54.08 34.22 -18.64
CA SER A 267 -53.61 32.84 -18.51
C SER A 267 -53.12 32.23 -19.83
N GLU A 268 -53.66 32.70 -20.95
CA GLU A 268 -53.25 32.37 -22.32
C GLU A 268 -52.06 33.23 -22.81
N GLY A 269 -51.49 34.08 -21.95
CA GLY A 269 -50.38 34.98 -22.29
C GLY A 269 -50.75 36.18 -23.15
N ILE A 270 -52.04 36.49 -23.28
CA ILE A 270 -52.56 37.59 -24.10
C ILE A 270 -52.71 38.84 -23.22
N SER A 271 -51.74 39.74 -23.31
CA SER A 271 -51.77 41.02 -22.59
C SER A 271 -52.83 41.97 -23.17
N VAL A 272 -53.24 42.97 -22.38
CA VAL A 272 -54.16 44.05 -22.83
C VAL A 272 -53.60 44.82 -24.03
N THR A 273 -52.28 44.81 -24.22
CA THR A 273 -51.57 45.44 -25.34
C THR A 273 -51.43 44.54 -26.57
N SER A 274 -51.87 43.28 -26.50
CA SER A 274 -51.77 42.33 -27.62
C SER A 274 -52.77 42.70 -28.73
N PRO A 275 -52.38 42.65 -30.02
CA PRO A 275 -53.27 43.01 -31.14
C PRO A 275 -54.61 42.24 -31.16
N ASN A 276 -54.58 40.99 -30.67
CA ASN A 276 -55.74 40.09 -30.66
C ASN A 276 -56.56 40.16 -29.36
N TYR A 277 -56.14 40.96 -28.38
CA TYR A 277 -56.80 41.06 -27.08
C TYR A 277 -58.23 41.59 -27.22
N SER A 278 -58.40 42.70 -27.93
CA SER A 278 -59.72 43.33 -28.11
C SER A 278 -60.70 42.41 -28.83
N GLN A 279 -60.22 41.64 -29.82
CA GLN A 279 -61.04 40.71 -30.59
C GLN A 279 -61.49 39.53 -29.73
N LYS A 280 -60.57 38.85 -29.05
CA LYS A 280 -60.91 37.70 -28.19
C LYS A 280 -61.74 38.11 -26.97
N PHE A 281 -61.47 39.29 -26.41
CA PHE A 281 -62.28 39.84 -25.32
C PHE A 281 -63.73 40.08 -25.77
N ALA A 282 -63.92 40.70 -26.94
CA ALA A 282 -65.24 40.94 -27.50
C ALA A 282 -65.98 39.64 -27.83
N GLU A 283 -65.28 38.63 -28.37
CA GLU A 283 -65.83 37.32 -28.70
C GLU A 283 -66.40 36.62 -27.45
N TYR A 284 -65.58 36.49 -26.40
CA TYR A 284 -66.03 35.86 -25.14
C TYR A 284 -67.12 36.68 -24.44
N ASN A 285 -67.01 38.02 -24.42
CA ASN A 285 -68.04 38.86 -23.82
C ASN A 285 -69.39 38.73 -24.56
N SER A 286 -69.35 38.63 -25.89
CA SER A 286 -70.54 38.42 -26.74
C SER A 286 -71.16 37.04 -26.51
N ALA A 287 -70.34 36.00 -26.43
CA ALA A 287 -70.80 34.64 -26.14
C ALA A 287 -71.48 34.55 -24.77
N ILE A 288 -70.96 35.28 -23.76
CA ILE A 288 -71.54 35.31 -22.42
C ILE A 288 -72.86 36.10 -22.39
N LEU A 289 -72.98 37.17 -23.19
CA LEU A 289 -74.21 37.98 -23.29
C LEU A 289 -75.31 37.31 -24.14
N LYS A 290 -74.93 36.42 -25.05
CA LYS A 290 -75.85 35.64 -25.91
C LYS A 290 -76.36 34.34 -25.26
N LYS A 291 -76.03 34.12 -23.97
CA LYS A 291 -76.63 33.08 -23.12
C LYS A 291 -78.14 33.03 -23.27
#